data_AF-M0A9T9-F1
#
_entry.id   AF-M0A9T9-F1
#
_cell.length_a   1.000
_cell.length_b   1.000
_cell.length_c   1.000
_cell.angle_alpha   90.00
_cell.angle_beta   90.00
_cell.angle_gamma   90.00
#
_symmetry.space_group_name_H-M   'P 1'
#
loop_
_entity.id
_entity.type
_entity.pdbx_description
1 polymer ?
#
loop_
_entity_poly.entity_id
_entity_poly.type
_entity_poly.pdbx_seq_one_letter_code
_entity_poly.pdbx_strand_id
1 'polypeptide(L)'
;MLVEYGYGPKTEIEDCTEEEIAHLEDEFGVELPAAYKSCMRYIGNGTNGFLRGSEFTYPAPKYQREFAEDCIERWDELDFSLEETDFVFRGLQGSSFWFFNTEEGEDPPVYLYMEDSKPEL
;
A
#
# COMPACT_ATOMS: atom_id res chain seq x y z
N MET A 1 -26.86 -1.51 19.78
CA MET A 1 -25.68 -0.96 19.06
C MET A 1 -26.12 -0.63 17.62
N LEU A 2 -25.58 0.40 16.95
CA LEU A 2 -26.05 0.83 15.60
C LEU A 2 -26.09 -0.31 14.55
N VAL A 3 -25.21 -1.29 14.69
CA VAL A 3 -25.13 -2.51 13.86
C VAL A 3 -26.41 -3.34 13.91
N GLU A 4 -27.10 -3.39 15.06
CA GLU A 4 -28.37 -4.13 15.25
C GLU A 4 -29.53 -3.51 14.46
N TYR A 5 -29.37 -2.27 14.01
CA TYR A 5 -30.32 -1.54 13.17
C TYR A 5 -29.88 -1.47 11.70
N GLY A 6 -28.85 -2.23 11.31
CA GLY A 6 -28.33 -2.25 9.94
C GLY A 6 -27.39 -1.10 9.59
N TYR A 7 -26.95 -0.31 10.58
CA TYR A 7 -25.96 0.76 10.40
C TYR A 7 -24.59 0.30 10.90
N GLY A 8 -23.67 0.09 9.96
CA GLY A 8 -22.38 -0.53 10.21
C GLY A 8 -22.26 -1.81 9.39
N PRO A 9 -21.04 -2.18 8.97
CA PRO A 9 -20.91 -3.23 8.00
C PRO A 9 -21.22 -4.62 8.57
N LYS A 10 -21.76 -5.48 7.71
CA LYS A 10 -22.17 -6.86 8.03
C LYS A 10 -21.20 -7.92 7.48
N THR A 11 -20.22 -7.52 6.69
CA THR A 11 -19.30 -8.37 5.94
C THR A 11 -17.99 -8.62 6.70
N GLU A 12 -17.27 -9.66 6.33
CA GLU A 12 -16.00 -10.04 6.95
C GLU A 12 -14.82 -9.28 6.29
N ILE A 13 -13.62 -9.46 6.85
CA ILE A 13 -12.37 -9.06 6.20
C ILE A 13 -12.09 -10.08 5.08
N GLU A 14 -11.68 -9.60 3.91
CA GLU A 14 -11.42 -10.38 2.71
C GLU A 14 -9.92 -10.41 2.41
N ASP A 15 -9.42 -11.60 2.17
CA ASP A 15 -8.06 -11.91 1.74
C ASP A 15 -7.86 -11.68 0.24
N CYS A 16 -6.62 -11.41 -0.17
CA CYS A 16 -6.25 -11.53 -1.57
C CYS A 16 -6.00 -12.98 -1.94
N THR A 17 -6.45 -13.36 -3.14
CA THR A 17 -6.08 -14.65 -3.74
C THR A 17 -4.63 -14.61 -4.26
N GLU A 18 -4.04 -15.78 -4.48
CA GLU A 18 -2.70 -15.85 -5.09
C GLU A 18 -2.70 -15.25 -6.51
N GLU A 19 -3.81 -15.34 -7.25
CA GLU A 19 -3.93 -14.71 -8.56
C GLU A 19 -3.94 -13.17 -8.47
N GLU A 20 -4.57 -12.59 -7.45
CA GLU A 20 -4.56 -11.14 -7.23
C GLU A 20 -3.18 -10.64 -6.81
N ILE A 21 -2.48 -11.40 -5.97
CA ILE A 21 -1.08 -11.11 -5.61
C ILE A 21 -0.17 -11.22 -6.83
N ALA A 22 -0.30 -12.29 -7.62
CA ALA A 22 0.47 -12.46 -8.86
C ALA A 22 0.15 -11.36 -9.89
N HIS A 23 -1.08 -10.86 -9.92
CA HIS A 23 -1.44 -9.72 -10.78
C HIS A 23 -0.73 -8.44 -10.35
N LEU A 24 -0.56 -8.19 -9.04
CA LEU A 24 0.27 -7.07 -8.56
C LEU A 24 1.74 -7.26 -8.94
N GLU A 25 2.30 -8.47 -8.78
CA GLU A 25 3.67 -8.77 -9.21
C GLU A 25 3.88 -8.49 -10.71
N ASP A 26 2.96 -8.94 -11.56
CA ASP A 26 2.99 -8.71 -13.01
C ASP A 26 2.81 -7.24 -13.40
N GLU A 27 1.85 -6.53 -12.79
CA GLU A 27 1.55 -5.12 -13.07
C GLU A 27 2.75 -4.22 -12.78
N PHE A 28 3.49 -4.51 -11.70
CA PHE A 28 4.65 -3.73 -11.28
C PHE A 28 5.98 -4.29 -11.80
N GLY A 29 5.99 -5.49 -12.38
CA GLY A 29 7.22 -6.15 -12.83
C GLY A 29 8.18 -6.51 -11.70
N VAL A 30 7.66 -6.82 -10.51
CA VAL A 30 8.44 -7.11 -9.29
C VAL A 30 8.04 -8.44 -8.66
N GLU A 31 8.91 -9.01 -7.82
CA GLU A 31 8.52 -10.06 -6.87
C GLU A 31 8.20 -9.42 -5.52
N LEU A 32 7.02 -9.72 -4.96
CA LEU A 32 6.61 -9.15 -3.68
C LEU A 32 7.20 -9.97 -2.52
N PRO A 33 7.73 -9.32 -1.46
CA PRO A 33 8.29 -10.01 -0.29
C PRO A 33 7.27 -10.92 0.42
N ALA A 34 7.74 -12.04 0.98
CA ALA A 34 6.88 -12.95 1.74
C ALA A 34 6.12 -12.28 2.89
N ALA A 35 6.73 -11.30 3.57
CA ALA A 35 6.07 -10.53 4.63
C ALA A 35 4.84 -9.76 4.12
N TYR A 36 4.98 -9.06 2.98
CA TYR A 36 3.87 -8.35 2.36
C TYR A 36 2.78 -9.31 1.87
N LYS A 37 3.16 -10.37 1.15
CA LYS A 37 2.21 -11.40 0.68
C LYS A 37 1.45 -12.05 1.82
N SER A 38 2.13 -12.31 2.95
CA SER A 38 1.48 -12.81 4.17
C SER A 38 0.38 -11.88 4.65
N CYS A 39 0.60 -10.57 4.70
CA CYS A 39 -0.44 -9.60 5.07
C CYS A 39 -1.61 -9.59 4.09
N MET A 40 -1.33 -9.62 2.78
CA MET A 40 -2.36 -9.57 1.75
C MET A 40 -3.30 -10.79 1.79
N ARG A 41 -2.79 -11.96 2.18
CA ARG A 41 -3.59 -13.18 2.40
C ARG A 41 -4.55 -13.13 3.60
N TYR A 42 -4.55 -12.05 4.39
CA TYR A 42 -5.46 -11.90 5.52
C TYR A 42 -6.29 -10.62 5.49
N ILE A 43 -5.73 -9.52 4.97
CA ILE A 43 -6.35 -8.20 5.01
C ILE A 43 -6.24 -7.46 3.66
N GLY A 44 -5.90 -8.17 2.59
CA GLY A 44 -5.46 -7.58 1.33
C GLY A 44 -6.55 -7.10 0.40
N ASN A 45 -7.79 -7.60 0.47
CA ASN A 45 -8.82 -7.28 -0.53
C ASN A 45 -9.91 -6.34 0.02
N GLY A 46 -10.38 -6.63 1.23
CA GLY A 46 -11.44 -5.84 1.87
C GLY A 46 -11.31 -5.84 3.37
N THR A 47 -11.25 -4.67 4.01
CA THR A 47 -11.05 -4.59 5.46
C THR A 47 -12.32 -4.27 6.24
N ASN A 48 -13.41 -4.03 5.52
CA ASN A 48 -14.70 -3.72 6.13
C ASN A 48 -14.66 -2.52 7.11
N GLY A 49 -13.82 -1.53 6.84
CA GLY A 49 -13.64 -0.34 7.68
C GLY A 49 -12.58 -0.49 8.78
N PHE A 50 -11.99 -1.67 8.96
CA PHE A 50 -10.72 -1.80 9.66
C PHE A 50 -9.65 -0.99 8.90
N LEU A 51 -8.87 -0.18 9.61
CA LEU A 51 -7.92 0.78 9.02
C LEU A 51 -8.54 1.74 7.99
N ARG A 52 -9.81 2.17 8.18
CA ARG A 52 -10.44 3.16 7.30
C ARG A 52 -9.58 4.42 7.17
N GLY A 53 -9.42 4.89 5.92
CA GLY A 53 -8.56 6.01 5.55
C GLY A 53 -7.12 5.58 5.28
N SER A 54 -6.80 4.30 5.39
CA SER A 54 -5.58 3.70 4.88
C SER A 54 -5.89 3.01 3.56
N GLU A 55 -5.26 3.46 2.49
CA GLU A 55 -5.45 2.93 1.15
C GLU A 55 -4.37 1.89 0.84
N PHE A 56 -4.64 0.61 1.10
CA PHE A 56 -3.66 -0.48 0.90
C PHE A 56 -4.24 -1.77 0.33
N THR A 57 -5.56 -1.94 0.35
CA THR A 57 -6.21 -3.14 -0.16
C THR A 57 -6.15 -3.18 -1.69
N TYR A 58 -5.94 -4.34 -2.27
CA TYR A 58 -5.98 -4.58 -3.70
C TYR A 58 -7.24 -3.95 -4.36
N PRO A 59 -7.11 -3.27 -5.51
CA PRO A 59 -5.88 -2.97 -6.25
C PRO A 59 -5.25 -1.61 -5.89
N ALA A 60 -5.53 -1.04 -4.72
CA ALA A 60 -5.11 0.30 -4.33
C ALA A 60 -3.61 0.61 -4.50
N PRO A 61 -2.65 -0.31 -4.23
CA PRO A 61 -1.22 -0.04 -4.41
C PRO A 61 -0.87 0.55 -5.78
N LYS A 62 -1.57 0.13 -6.85
CA LYS A 62 -1.44 0.70 -8.21
C LYS A 62 -1.52 2.21 -8.21
N TYR A 63 -2.60 2.75 -7.64
CA TYR A 63 -2.83 4.19 -7.60
C TYR A 63 -1.98 4.89 -6.54
N GLN A 64 -1.55 4.18 -5.49
CA GLN A 64 -0.69 4.78 -4.47
C GLN A 64 0.70 5.11 -5.01
N ARG A 65 1.25 4.28 -5.91
CA ARG A 65 2.49 4.60 -6.62
C ARG A 65 2.37 5.91 -7.40
N GLU A 66 1.33 6.03 -8.23
CA GLU A 66 1.08 7.24 -9.02
C GLU A 66 0.91 8.48 -8.13
N PHE A 67 0.13 8.38 -7.04
CA PHE A 67 -0.04 9.50 -6.11
C PHE A 67 1.25 9.89 -5.37
N ALA A 68 2.08 8.92 -5.02
CA ALA A 68 3.36 9.19 -4.37
C ALA A 68 4.29 9.95 -5.32
N GLU A 69 4.41 9.51 -6.57
CA GLU A 69 5.21 10.18 -7.61
C GLU A 69 4.72 11.61 -7.85
N ASP A 70 3.41 11.79 -8.05
CA ASP A 70 2.75 13.10 -8.18
C ASP A 70 3.06 14.02 -6.99
N CYS A 71 3.10 13.47 -5.77
CA CYS A 71 3.41 14.23 -4.57
C CYS A 71 4.90 14.59 -4.50
N ILE A 72 5.80 13.69 -4.87
CA ILE A 72 7.26 13.92 -4.89
C ILE A 72 7.60 15.01 -5.92
N GLU A 73 7.06 14.90 -7.13
CA GLU A 73 7.30 15.85 -8.24
C GLU A 73 6.84 17.28 -7.93
N ARG A 74 5.88 17.47 -7.02
CA ARG A 74 5.42 18.81 -6.60
C ARG A 74 6.43 19.57 -5.76
N TRP A 75 7.44 18.90 -5.21
CA TRP A 75 8.44 19.50 -4.33
C TRP A 75 9.81 19.57 -5.02
N ASP A 76 10.05 20.65 -5.76
CA ASP A 76 11.30 20.89 -6.52
C ASP A 76 12.59 20.78 -5.67
N GLU A 77 12.50 21.00 -4.36
CA GLU A 77 13.65 20.92 -3.43
C GLU A 77 13.89 19.51 -2.87
N LEU A 78 12.97 18.57 -3.14
CA LEU A 78 13.08 17.19 -2.68
C LEU A 78 13.97 16.39 -3.64
N ASP A 79 15.23 16.22 -3.25
CA ASP A 79 16.19 15.34 -3.94
C ASP A 79 15.90 13.87 -3.60
N PHE A 80 14.79 13.36 -4.12
CA PHE A 80 14.32 11.98 -3.97
C PHE A 80 13.40 11.59 -5.14
N SER A 81 13.51 10.34 -5.58
CA SER A 81 12.59 9.69 -6.52
C SER A 81 12.44 8.23 -6.10
N LEU A 82 11.30 7.62 -6.38
CA LEU A 82 11.10 6.20 -6.16
C LEU A 82 11.79 5.38 -7.26
N GLU A 83 12.53 4.35 -6.86
CA GLU A 83 13.14 3.39 -7.79
C GLU A 83 12.07 2.45 -8.39
N GLU A 84 12.37 1.77 -9.50
CA GLU A 84 11.46 0.77 -10.10
C GLU A 84 11.15 -0.38 -9.12
N THR A 85 12.10 -0.70 -8.25
CA THR A 85 11.98 -1.74 -7.21
C THR A 85 11.25 -1.27 -5.95
N ASP A 86 10.93 0.04 -5.85
CA ASP A 86 10.21 0.56 -4.69
C ASP A 86 8.70 0.33 -4.85
N PHE A 87 8.14 -0.53 -4.01
CA PHE A 87 6.72 -0.87 -4.04
C PHE A 87 5.95 -0.03 -3.01
N VAL A 88 5.16 0.93 -3.51
CA VAL A 88 4.28 1.77 -2.68
C VAL A 88 3.02 0.99 -2.33
N PHE A 89 2.97 0.40 -1.14
CA PHE A 89 1.90 -0.50 -0.76
C PHE A 89 0.74 0.16 -0.02
N ARG A 90 0.91 1.39 0.47
CA ARG A 90 -0.08 2.06 1.31
C ARG A 90 -0.02 3.57 1.18
N GLY A 91 -1.18 4.19 1.03
CA GLY A 91 -1.38 5.62 1.23
C GLY A 91 -2.18 5.91 2.50
N LEU A 92 -2.07 7.15 2.96
CA LEU A 92 -2.93 7.74 3.97
C LEU A 92 -3.34 9.14 3.50
N GLN A 93 -4.61 9.29 3.12
CA GLN A 93 -5.22 10.58 2.76
C GLN A 93 -4.51 11.38 1.65
N GLY A 94 -3.70 10.72 0.82
CA GLY A 94 -3.04 11.33 -0.34
C GLY A 94 -1.84 12.23 -0.03
N SER A 95 -1.27 12.18 1.18
CA SER A 95 -0.08 12.97 1.55
C SER A 95 0.99 12.18 2.30
N SER A 96 0.74 10.91 2.62
CA SER A 96 1.71 10.03 3.27
C SER A 96 1.65 8.65 2.64
N PHE A 97 2.82 8.12 2.30
CA PHE A 97 2.97 6.88 1.54
C PHE A 97 4.00 5.98 2.19
N TRP A 98 3.66 4.70 2.34
CA TRP A 98 4.58 3.68 2.81
C TRP A 98 5.00 2.81 1.65
N PHE A 99 6.30 2.55 1.58
CA PHE A 99 6.90 1.73 0.54
C PHE A 99 8.04 0.90 1.11
N PHE A 100 8.44 -0.12 0.37
CA PHE A 100 9.63 -0.91 0.64
C PHE A 100 10.31 -1.24 -0.68
N ASN A 101 11.60 -1.55 -0.64
CA ASN A 101 12.32 -2.02 -1.80
C ASN A 101 12.17 -3.54 -1.94
N THR A 102 11.72 -4.02 -3.10
CA THR A 102 11.45 -5.45 -3.35
C THR A 102 12.70 -6.31 -3.43
N GLU A 103 13.89 -5.70 -3.61
CA GLU A 103 15.17 -6.41 -3.67
C GLU A 103 15.88 -6.52 -2.31
N GLU A 104 15.32 -5.95 -1.24
CA GLU A 104 15.91 -5.97 0.11
C GLU A 104 15.51 -7.20 0.96
N GLY A 105 15.04 -8.26 0.30
CA GLY A 105 14.73 -9.55 0.89
C GLY A 105 13.26 -9.77 1.21
N GLU A 106 12.96 -10.84 1.95
CA GLU A 106 11.59 -11.31 2.19
C GLU A 106 10.80 -10.51 3.24
N ASP A 107 11.51 -9.70 4.03
CA ASP A 107 10.99 -8.81 5.07
C ASP A 107 11.80 -7.51 5.05
N PRO A 108 11.62 -6.68 4.00
CA PRO A 108 12.43 -5.49 3.80
C PRO A 108 12.06 -4.39 4.80
N PRO A 109 12.96 -3.43 5.05
CA PRO A 109 12.61 -2.23 5.78
C PRO A 109 11.50 -1.46 5.05
N VAL A 110 10.60 -0.86 5.83
CA VAL A 110 9.51 -0.04 5.32
C VAL A 110 9.85 1.42 5.57
N TYR A 111 9.72 2.23 4.53
CA TYR A 111 9.94 3.66 4.57
C TYR A 111 8.61 4.39 4.53
N LEU A 112 8.55 5.55 5.19
CA LEU A 112 7.47 6.51 5.15
C LEU A 112 7.95 7.77 4.42
N TYR A 113 7.29 8.07 3.30
CA TYR A 113 7.34 9.40 2.70
C TYR A 113 6.15 10.23 3.21
N MET A 114 6.43 11.42 3.75
CA MET A 114 5.44 12.45 4.03
C MET A 114 5.74 13.67 3.17
N GLU A 115 4.68 14.31 2.67
CA GLU A 115 4.75 15.59 1.96
C GLU A 115 5.83 16.52 2.52
N ASP A 116 6.63 17.14 1.64
CA ASP A 116 7.76 18.05 1.96
C ASP A 116 9.00 17.45 2.67
N SER A 117 9.02 16.14 2.93
CA SER A 117 10.11 15.49 3.67
C SER A 117 10.73 14.31 2.92
N LYS A 118 12.02 14.04 3.18
CA LYS A 118 12.68 12.83 2.67
C LYS A 118 12.12 11.59 3.38
N PRO A 119 12.10 10.42 2.71
CA PRO A 119 11.62 9.20 3.34
C PRO A 119 12.42 8.84 4.61
N GLU A 120 11.70 8.39 5.63
CA GLU A 120 12.25 7.93 6.91
C GLU A 120 11.89 6.45 7.16
N LEU A 121 12.77 5.73 7.85
CA LEU A 121 12.56 4.34 8.31
C LEU A 121 11.59 4.26 9.50
#